data_AF-A0A177ZSX8-F1
#
_entry.id   AF-A0A177ZSX8-F1
#
_cell.length_a   1.000
_cell.length_b   1.000
_cell.length_c   1.000
_cell.angle_alpha   90.00
_cell.angle_beta   90.00
_cell.angle_gamma   90.00
#
_symmetry.space_group_name_H-M   'P 1'
#
loop_
_entity.id
_entity.type
_entity.pdbx_description
1 polymer ?
#
loop_
_entity_poly.entity_id
_entity_poly.type
_entity_poly.pdbx_seq_one_letter_code
_entity_poly.pdbx_strand_id
1 'polypeptide(L)'
;MNELRRLGAPLDSEEIARVKQTIQNRKLHNQRKREKKKREREEQELLAYLDSDETFAYIAGYTSGGAPYGVTHEQMQELEEWNENNPADE
;
A
#
# COMPACT_ATOMS: atom_id res chain seq x y z
N MET A 1 17.59 -24.74 2.85
CA MET A 1 18.94 -25.03 3.38
C MET A 1 19.04 -26.42 3.99
N ASN A 2 18.13 -26.82 4.89
CA ASN A 2 18.20 -28.16 5.51
C ASN A 2 17.88 -29.33 4.57
N GLU A 3 17.11 -29.09 3.51
CA GLU A 3 16.70 -30.14 2.56
C GLU A 3 17.89 -30.74 1.78
N LEU A 4 18.77 -29.91 1.21
CA LEU A 4 19.95 -30.38 0.46
C LEU A 4 20.96 -31.13 1.34
N ARG A 5 21.14 -30.67 2.58
CA ARG A 5 22.00 -31.34 3.57
C ARG A 5 21.43 -32.70 3.99
N ARG A 6 20.09 -32.83 4.03
CA ARG A 6 19.39 -34.09 4.32
C ARG A 6 19.48 -35.11 3.17
N LEU A 7 19.71 -34.63 1.95
CA LEU A 7 19.91 -35.47 0.75
C LEU A 7 21.37 -35.92 0.54
N GLY A 8 22.28 -35.61 1.48
CA GLY A 8 23.67 -36.06 1.43
C GLY A 8 24.56 -35.28 0.46
N ALA A 9 24.07 -34.17 -0.10
CA ALA A 9 24.88 -33.33 -0.98
C ALA A 9 25.98 -32.61 -0.17
N PRO A 10 27.25 -32.65 -0.62
CA PRO A 10 28.31 -31.86 0.00
C PRO A 10 28.02 -30.39 -0.31
N LEU A 11 27.61 -29.65 0.72
CA LEU A 11 27.40 -28.21 0.61
C LEU A 11 28.66 -27.51 1.11
N ASP A 12 29.34 -26.80 0.21
CA ASP A 12 30.47 -25.97 0.59
C ASP A 12 29.99 -24.78 1.44
N SER A 13 30.75 -24.50 2.50
CA SER A 13 30.45 -23.45 3.47
C SER A 13 30.45 -22.06 2.84
N GLU A 14 31.26 -21.84 1.81
CA GLU A 14 31.35 -20.57 1.09
C GLU A 14 30.12 -20.36 0.19
N GLU A 15 29.66 -21.40 -0.49
CA GLU A 15 28.42 -21.36 -1.28
C GLU A 15 27.19 -21.07 -0.41
N ILE A 16 27.11 -21.70 0.77
CA ILE A 16 26.05 -21.43 1.76
C ILE A 16 26.07 -19.95 2.16
N ALA A 17 27.25 -19.39 2.41
CA ALA A 17 27.40 -17.99 2.79
C ALA A 17 26.97 -17.05 1.65
N ARG A 18 27.41 -17.31 0.41
CA ARG A 18 27.02 -16.57 -0.79
C ARG A 18 25.50 -16.55 -1.00
N VAL A 19 24.85 -17.70 -0.87
CA VAL A 19 23.39 -17.81 -1.02
C VAL A 19 22.67 -17.05 0.08
N LYS A 20 23.10 -17.16 1.35
CA LYS A 20 22.52 -16.41 2.47
C LYS A 20 22.62 -14.90 2.24
N GLN A 21 23.80 -14.43 1.83
CA GLN A 21 24.03 -13.01 1.55
C GLN A 21 23.15 -12.51 0.41
N THR A 22 22.99 -13.29 -0.65
CA THR A 22 22.11 -12.95 -1.78
C THR A 22 20.64 -12.82 -1.35
N ILE A 23 20.15 -13.76 -0.52
CA ILE A 23 18.79 -13.73 0.02
C ILE A 23 18.59 -12.49 0.91
N GLN A 24 19.56 -12.19 1.77
CA GLN A 24 19.51 -11.00 2.63
C GLN A 24 19.50 -9.70 1.81
N ASN A 25 20.36 -9.59 0.80
CA ASN A 25 20.42 -8.43 -0.08
C ASN A 25 19.10 -8.24 -0.84
N ARG A 26 18.50 -9.32 -1.36
CA ARG A 26 17.18 -9.26 -2.02
C ARG A 26 16.08 -8.80 -1.06
N LYS A 27 16.10 -9.29 0.19
CA LYS A 27 15.14 -8.87 1.23
C LYS A 27 15.28 -7.37 1.52
N LEU A 28 16.50 -6.88 1.73
CA LEU A 28 16.79 -5.46 1.97
C LEU A 28 16.39 -4.58 0.78
N HIS A 29 16.70 -5.00 -0.44
CA HIS A 29 16.30 -4.30 -1.65
C HIS A 29 14.77 -4.16 -1.76
N ASN A 30 14.04 -5.25 -1.52
CA ASN A 30 12.58 -5.25 -1.54
C ASN A 30 11.98 -4.37 -0.44
N GLN A 31 12.58 -4.36 0.76
CA GLN A 31 12.16 -3.47 1.85
C GLN A 31 12.33 -2.01 1.46
N ARG A 32 13.50 -1.61 0.97
CA ARG A 32 13.76 -0.23 0.51
C ARG A 32 12.81 0.21 -0.60
N LYS A 33 12.50 -0.68 -1.55
CA LYS A 33 11.53 -0.39 -2.62
C LYS A 33 10.12 -0.15 -2.07
N ARG A 34 9.69 -0.94 -1.08
CA ARG A 34 8.39 -0.76 -0.42
C ARG A 34 8.33 0.55 0.37
N GLU A 35 9.38 0.87 1.11
CA GLU A 35 9.49 2.13 1.86
C GLU A 35 9.47 3.35 0.93
N LYS A 36 10.19 3.28 -0.21
CA LYS A 36 10.15 4.35 -1.22
C LYS A 36 8.73 4.55 -1.75
N LYS A 37 8.05 3.48 -2.16
CA LYS A 37 6.67 3.54 -2.65
C LYS A 37 5.67 4.01 -1.58
N LYS A 38 5.96 3.76 -0.30
CA LYS A 38 5.15 4.29 0.80
C LYS A 38 5.32 5.80 0.92
N ARG A 39 6.56 6.30 0.96
CA ARG A 39 6.85 7.73 1.01
C ARG A 39 6.29 8.50 -0.20
N GLU A 40 6.44 7.95 -1.40
CA GLU A 40 5.88 8.56 -2.62
C GLU A 40 4.35 8.68 -2.55
N ARG A 41 3.66 7.72 -1.90
CA ARG A 41 2.20 7.80 -1.69
C ARG A 41 1.83 8.84 -0.64
N GLU A 42 2.54 8.87 0.49
CA GLU A 42 2.30 9.86 1.56
C GLU A 42 2.53 11.29 1.04
N GLU A 43 3.55 11.50 0.21
CA GLU A 43 3.82 12.79 -0.43
C GLU A 43 2.72 13.18 -1.43
N GLN A 44 2.23 12.23 -2.24
CA GLN A 44 1.09 12.46 -3.13
C GLN A 44 -0.19 12.79 -2.37
N GLU A 45 -0.47 12.09 -1.27
CA GLU A 45 -1.62 12.37 -0.40
C GLU A 45 -1.52 13.77 0.21
N LEU A 46 -0.33 14.20 0.65
CA LEU A 46 -0.13 15.55 1.18
C LEU A 46 -0.31 16.62 0.11
N LEU A 47 0.23 16.40 -1.10
CA LEU A 47 0.06 17.33 -2.22
C LEU A 47 -1.41 17.42 -2.63
N ALA A 48 -2.12 16.31 -2.70
CA ALA A 48 -3.55 16.28 -3.00
C ALA A 48 -4.37 17.03 -1.94
N TYR A 49 -3.98 16.96 -0.66
CA TYR A 49 -4.63 17.75 0.39
C TYR A 49 -4.38 19.26 0.23
N LEU A 50 -3.15 19.66 -0.10
CA LEU A 50 -2.79 21.07 -0.28
C LEU A 50 -3.42 21.70 -1.53
N ASP A 51 -3.64 20.91 -2.58
CA ASP A 51 -4.21 21.33 -3.87
C ASP A 51 -5.70 20.94 -3.99
N SER A 52 -6.33 20.53 -2.88
CA SER A 52 -7.73 20.14 -2.86
C SER A 52 -8.62 21.35 -3.11
N ASP A 53 -9.51 21.24 -4.10
CA ASP A 53 -10.56 22.22 -4.40
C ASP A 53 -11.83 22.00 -3.55
N GLU A 54 -11.74 21.18 -2.50
CA GLU A 54 -12.84 20.79 -1.61
C GLU A 54 -14.04 20.16 -2.36
N THR A 55 -13.82 19.53 -3.51
CA THR A 55 -14.91 18.83 -4.25
C THR A 55 -15.41 17.59 -3.50
N PHE A 56 -14.50 16.81 -2.92
CA PHE A 56 -14.80 15.53 -2.29
C PHE A 56 -14.84 15.64 -0.76
N ALA A 57 -15.95 15.21 -0.16
CA ALA A 57 -16.03 14.99 1.28
C ALA A 57 -15.21 13.76 1.72
N TYR A 58 -15.10 12.76 0.85
CA TYR A 58 -14.29 11.57 1.08
C TYR A 58 -13.72 11.01 -0.22
N ILE A 59 -12.40 10.84 -0.30
CA ILE A 59 -11.71 10.20 -1.45
C ILE A 59 -11.56 8.71 -1.16
N ALA A 60 -12.21 7.86 -1.95
CA ALA A 60 -12.13 6.41 -1.82
C ALA A 60 -10.86 5.83 -2.46
N GLY A 61 -10.27 6.55 -3.42
CA GLY A 61 -9.01 6.17 -4.05
C GLY A 61 -8.60 7.07 -5.20
N TYR A 62 -7.52 6.65 -5.86
CA TYR A 62 -6.96 7.31 -7.03
C TYR A 62 -6.90 6.33 -8.19
N THR A 63 -7.23 6.80 -9.39
CA THR A 63 -7.05 6.05 -10.62
C THR A 63 -5.56 5.79 -10.89
N SER A 64 -5.24 4.89 -11.83
CA SER A 64 -3.86 4.66 -12.25
C SER A 64 -3.14 5.91 -12.79
N GLY A 65 -3.91 6.89 -13.28
CA GLY A 65 -3.43 8.19 -13.72
C GLY A 65 -3.35 9.26 -12.63
N GLY A 66 -3.68 8.93 -11.37
CA GLY A 66 -3.59 9.86 -10.25
C GLY A 66 -4.81 10.78 -10.06
N ALA A 67 -5.87 10.64 -10.85
CA ALA A 67 -7.12 11.39 -10.60
C ALA A 67 -7.90 10.78 -9.41
N PRO A 68 -8.36 11.58 -8.44
CA PRO A 68 -9.15 11.11 -7.30
C PRO A 68 -10.56 10.71 -7.70
N TYR A 69 -11.16 9.77 -6.98
CA TYR A 69 -12.59 9.46 -7.02
C TYR A 69 -13.12 9.16 -5.62
N GLY A 70 -14.38 9.52 -5.37
CA GLY A 70 -14.92 9.49 -4.01
C GLY A 70 -16.35 10.01 -3.93
N VAL A 71 -16.75 10.38 -2.72
CA VAL A 71 -18.04 10.98 -2.38
C VAL A 71 -17.87 12.49 -2.30
N THR A 72 -18.69 13.22 -3.04
CA THR A 72 -18.72 14.68 -2.99
C THR A 72 -19.46 15.19 -1.75
N HIS A 73 -19.26 16.46 -1.38
CA HIS A 73 -20.01 17.04 -0.27
C HIS A 73 -21.53 17.03 -0.50
N GLU A 74 -21.97 17.28 -1.73
CA GLU A 74 -23.38 17.22 -2.12
C GLU A 74 -23.94 15.80 -1.91
N GLN A 75 -23.25 14.78 -2.43
CA GLN A 75 -23.67 13.39 -2.23
C GLN A 75 -23.65 12.96 -0.76
N MET A 76 -22.72 13.48 0.04
CA MET A 76 -22.68 13.18 1.47
C MET A 76 -23.89 13.78 2.19
N GLN A 77 -24.28 15.02 1.85
CA GLN A 77 -25.49 15.64 2.38
C GLN A 77 -26.75 14.86 2.00
N GLU A 78 -26.88 14.44 0.74
CA GLU A 78 -28.02 13.60 0.29
C GLU A 78 -28.12 12.28 1.08
N LEU A 79 -26.98 11.65 1.37
CA LEU A 79 -26.92 10.42 2.16
C LEU A 79 -27.28 10.65 3.63
N GLU A 80 -26.82 11.75 4.23
CA GLU A 80 -27.16 12.15 5.59
C GLU A 80 -28.67 12.41 5.71
N GLU A 81 -29.25 13.18 4.79
CA GLU A 81 -30.69 13.43 4.71
C GLU A 81 -31.48 12.14 4.52
N TRP A 82 -31.02 11.24 3.66
CA TRP A 82 -31.68 9.95 3.46
C TRP A 82 -31.68 9.11 4.75
N ASN A 83 -30.55 9.07 5.47
CA ASN A 83 -30.41 8.32 6.70
C ASN A 83 -31.25 8.90 7.86
N GLU A 84 -31.37 10.23 7.95
CA GLU A 84 -32.28 10.87 8.90
C GLU A 84 -33.75 10.52 8.64
N ASN A 85 -34.13 10.44 7.36
CA ASN A 85 -35.49 10.09 6.94
C ASN A 85 -35.77 8.58 6.93
N ASN A 86 -34.73 7.74 6.96
CA ASN A 86 -34.80 6.28 6.93
C ASN A 86 -33.83 5.71 7.97
N PRO A 87 -34.10 5.92 9.27
CA PRO A 87 -33.20 5.44 10.32
C PRO A 87 -33.06 3.92 10.17
N ALA A 88 -31.83 3.44 10.15
CA ALA A 88 -31.57 2.01 10.14
C ALA A 88 -32.24 1.39 11.38
N ASP A 89 -33.08 0.36 11.17
CA ASP A 89 -33.64 -0.42 12.25
C ASP A 89 -32.49 -1.06 13.06
N GLU A 90 -32.24 -0.55 14.28
CA GLU A 90 -31.29 -1.12 15.26
C GLU A 90 -31.79 -2.44 15.87
#